data_AF-A0A8T4CR76-F1
#
_entry.id   AF-A0A8T4CR76-F1
#
_cell.length_a   1.000
_cell.length_b   1.000
_cell.length_c   1.000
_cell.angle_alpha   90.00
_cell.angle_beta   90.00
_cell.angle_gamma   90.00
#
_symmetry.space_group_name_H-M   'P 1'
#
loop_
_entity.id
_entity.type
_entity.pdbx_description
1 polymer ?
#
loop_
_entity_poly.entity_id
_entity_poly.type
_entity_poly.pdbx_seq_one_letter_code
_entity_poly.pdbx_strand_id
1 'polypeptide(L)'
;MRELFLNYGMPFLVLGTLGGGLIYMLCSHALYTYLRENYSDVLPPKLELYMHDPDAMGGFMHGVRYAAKDGRWKRIESNTWRRLFLFNHALGYFVGLCCLALCAAFIFWPTK
;
A
#
# COMPACT_ATOMS: atom_id res chain seq x y z
N MET A 1 -27.46 15.42 -0.05
CA MET A 1 -26.48 14.48 0.56
C MET A 1 -26.32 13.20 -0.26
N ARG A 2 -27.39 12.43 -0.51
CA ARG A 2 -27.34 11.16 -1.30
C ARG A 2 -26.79 11.34 -2.72
N GLU A 3 -27.30 12.30 -3.48
CA GLU A 3 -26.84 12.57 -4.85
C GLU A 3 -25.38 13.04 -4.90
N LEU A 4 -24.97 13.87 -3.94
CA LEU A 4 -23.59 14.37 -3.85
C LEU A 4 -22.61 13.21 -3.55
N PHE A 5 -23.02 12.26 -2.70
CA PHE A 5 -22.24 11.05 -2.46
C PHE A 5 -22.18 10.15 -3.70
N LEU A 6 -23.29 9.93 -4.42
CA LEU A 6 -23.30 9.09 -5.61
C LEU A 6 -22.49 9.70 -6.77
N ASN A 7 -22.59 11.01 -6.97
CA ASN A 7 -21.96 11.70 -8.10
C ASN A 7 -20.48 12.02 -7.86
N TYR A 8 -20.05 12.21 -6.61
CA TYR A 8 -18.67 12.61 -6.29
C TYR A 8 -17.99 11.65 -5.31
N GLY A 9 -18.68 11.26 -4.23
CA GLY A 9 -18.10 10.40 -3.19
C GLY A 9 -17.76 8.99 -3.69
N MET A 10 -18.72 8.30 -4.31
CA MET A 10 -18.53 6.97 -4.87
C MET A 10 -17.42 6.91 -5.93
N PRO A 11 -17.43 7.77 -6.98
CA PRO A 11 -16.34 7.76 -7.96
C PRO A 11 -14.99 8.12 -7.33
N PHE A 12 -14.94 9.03 -6.35
CA PHE A 12 -13.71 9.31 -5.62
C PHE A 12 -13.19 8.10 -4.86
N LEU A 13 -14.05 7.34 -4.16
CA LEU A 13 -13.67 6.12 -3.45
C LEU A 13 -13.21 5.01 -4.41
N VAL A 14 -13.90 4.85 -5.55
CA VAL A 14 -13.54 3.86 -6.57
C VAL A 14 -12.21 4.22 -7.25
N LEU A 15 -12.02 5.48 -7.66
CA LEU A 15 -10.76 5.95 -8.22
C LEU A 15 -9.62 5.92 -7.18
N GLY A 16 -9.93 6.25 -5.93
CA GLY A 16 -8.99 6.19 -4.82
C GLY A 16 -8.52 4.77 -4.53
N THR A 17 -9.41 3.78 -4.59
CA THR A 17 -9.06 2.37 -4.38
C THR A 17 -8.32 1.76 -5.57
N LEU A 18 -8.85 1.89 -6.79
CA LEU A 18 -8.24 1.31 -7.99
C LEU A 18 -6.98 2.06 -8.41
N GLY A 19 -7.07 3.39 -8.59
CA GLY A 19 -5.95 4.22 -9.00
C GLY A 19 -4.88 4.30 -7.93
N GLY A 20 -5.28 4.55 -6.67
CA GLY A 20 -4.34 4.54 -5.55
C GLY A 20 -3.70 3.18 -5.33
N GLY A 21 -4.46 2.08 -5.50
CA GLY A 21 -3.96 0.72 -5.39
C GLY A 21 -2.88 0.40 -6.42
N LEU A 22 -3.08 0.79 -7.69
CA LEU A 22 -2.08 0.61 -8.75
C LEU A 22 -0.79 1.39 -8.48
N ILE A 23 -0.92 2.67 -8.10
CA ILE A 23 0.25 3.49 -7.75
C ILE A 23 0.97 2.88 -6.54
N TYR A 24 0.24 2.42 -5.54
CA TYR A 24 0.81 1.74 -4.38
C TYR A 24 1.54 0.45 -4.76
N MET A 25 1.02 -0.33 -5.72
CA MET A 25 1.72 -1.52 -6.21
C MET A 25 3.06 -1.14 -6.86
N LEU A 26 3.05 -0.16 -7.77
CA LEU A 26 4.24 0.28 -8.48
C LEU A 26 5.30 0.86 -7.52
N CYS A 27 4.90 1.72 -6.59
CA CYS A 27 5.79 2.28 -5.59
C CYS A 27 6.33 1.20 -4.65
N SER A 28 5.49 0.26 -4.20
CA SER A 28 5.92 -0.85 -3.35
C SER A 28 6.91 -1.77 -4.08
N HIS A 29 6.68 -2.06 -5.36
CA HIS A 29 7.61 -2.84 -6.17
C HIS A 29 8.96 -2.13 -6.34
N ALA A 30 8.96 -0.84 -6.72
CA ALA A 30 10.18 -0.05 -6.85
C ALA A 30 10.97 0.04 -5.54
N LEU A 31 10.29 0.27 -4.42
CA LEU A 31 10.90 0.29 -3.08
C LEU A 31 11.47 -1.07 -2.70
N TYR A 32 10.75 -2.15 -2.99
CA TYR A 32 11.22 -3.50 -2.71
C TYR A 32 12.48 -3.84 -3.50
N THR A 33 12.52 -3.51 -4.79
CA THR A 33 13.72 -3.71 -5.63
C THR A 33 14.90 -2.91 -5.08
N TYR A 34 14.68 -1.63 -4.75
CA TYR A 34 15.73 -0.79 -4.17
C TYR A 34 16.28 -1.34 -2.85
N LEU A 35 15.39 -1.76 -1.94
CA LEU A 35 15.77 -2.39 -0.68
C LEU A 35 16.49 -3.71 -0.91
N ARG A 36 16.03 -4.53 -1.87
CA ARG A 36 16.67 -5.81 -2.19
C ARG A 36 18.09 -5.64 -2.71
N GLU A 37 18.34 -4.60 -3.52
CA GLU A 37 19.65 -4.33 -4.11
C GLU A 37 20.63 -3.68 -3.14
N ASN A 38 20.15 -2.75 -2.30
CA ASN A 38 21.03 -1.89 -1.48
C ASN A 38 21.01 -2.23 0.02
N TYR A 39 19.94 -2.86 0.50
CA TYR A 39 19.66 -3.07 1.92
C TYR A 39 19.00 -4.44 2.15
N SER A 40 19.61 -5.50 1.58
CA SER A 40 19.04 -6.85 1.61
C SER A 40 18.86 -7.41 3.04
N ASP A 41 19.58 -6.87 4.02
CA ASP A 41 19.47 -7.15 5.45
C ASP A 41 18.18 -6.61 6.11
N VAL A 42 17.49 -5.70 5.43
CA VAL A 42 16.25 -5.06 5.90
C VAL A 42 15.00 -5.85 5.51
N LEU A 43 15.11 -6.72 4.50
CA LEU A 43 14.01 -7.56 4.04
C LEU A 43 13.87 -8.82 4.93
N PRO A 44 12.68 -9.46 4.96
CA PRO A 44 12.48 -10.67 5.72
C PRO A 44 13.50 -11.74 5.30
N PRO A 45 14.00 -12.57 6.23
CA PRO A 45 14.85 -13.70 5.88
C PRO A 45 14.11 -14.57 4.86
N LYS A 46 14.81 -15.02 3.81
CA LYS A 46 14.24 -15.75 2.66
C LYS A 46 13.27 -16.87 3.06
N LEU A 47 13.47 -17.49 4.24
CA LEU A 47 12.61 -18.54 4.79
C LEU A 47 11.16 -18.10 5.04
N GLU A 48 10.91 -16.85 5.43
CA GLU A 48 9.55 -16.31 5.60
C GLU A 48 8.88 -15.95 4.26
N LEU A 49 9.69 -15.55 3.27
CA LEU A 49 9.21 -15.31 1.91
C LEU A 49 8.93 -16.61 1.14
N TYR A 50 9.59 -17.73 1.46
CA TYR A 50 9.29 -19.02 0.83
C TYR A 50 7.97 -19.65 1.30
N MET A 51 7.44 -19.28 2.47
CA MET A 51 6.10 -19.72 2.89
C MET A 51 4.96 -18.99 2.17
N HIS A 52 5.25 -17.83 1.58
CA HIS A 52 4.35 -17.06 0.73
C HIS A 52 5.10 -16.70 -0.54
N ASP A 53 5.08 -17.61 -1.52
CA ASP A 53 5.68 -17.47 -2.85
C ASP A 53 6.15 -16.02 -3.13
N PRO A 54 7.46 -15.75 -3.23
CA PRO A 54 7.98 -14.40 -3.52
C PRO A 54 7.37 -13.79 -4.79
N ASP A 55 6.92 -14.67 -5.69
CA ASP A 55 6.26 -14.40 -6.95
C ASP A 55 4.73 -14.37 -6.86
N ALA A 56 4.14 -14.75 -5.72
CA ALA A 56 2.72 -14.54 -5.44
C ALA A 56 2.47 -13.03 -5.31
N MET A 57 1.58 -12.52 -6.16
CA MET A 57 1.18 -11.11 -6.23
C MET A 57 0.98 -10.53 -4.82
N GLY A 58 1.97 -9.74 -4.35
CA GLY A 58 1.92 -9.09 -3.03
C GLY A 58 3.10 -9.35 -2.09
N GLY A 59 3.99 -10.31 -2.39
CA GLY A 59 5.19 -10.58 -1.56
C GLY A 59 6.07 -9.34 -1.35
N PHE A 60 6.24 -8.52 -2.41
CA PHE A 60 6.96 -7.25 -2.34
C PHE A 60 6.30 -6.22 -1.39
N MET A 61 4.96 -6.18 -1.34
CA MET A 61 4.24 -5.31 -0.41
C MET A 61 4.45 -5.74 1.04
N HIS A 62 4.48 -7.04 1.28
CA HIS A 62 4.77 -7.62 2.59
C HIS A 62 6.19 -7.30 3.05
N GLY A 63 7.18 -7.43 2.16
CA GLY A 63 8.57 -7.07 2.44
C GLY A 63 8.75 -5.59 2.80
N VAL A 64 8.12 -4.68 2.04
CA VAL A 64 8.14 -3.24 2.35
C VAL A 64 7.42 -2.94 3.66
N ARG A 65 6.29 -3.60 3.94
CA ARG A 65 5.56 -3.45 5.21
C ARG A 65 6.36 -3.97 6.40
N TYR A 66 7.10 -5.05 6.25
CA TYR A 66 8.00 -5.58 7.26
C TYR A 66 9.09 -4.56 7.60
N ALA A 67 9.76 -4.02 6.56
CA ALA A 67 10.75 -2.96 6.72
C ALA A 67 10.17 -1.69 7.39
N ALA A 68 8.87 -1.41 7.18
CA ALA A 68 8.16 -0.31 7.83
C ALA A 68 7.97 -0.56 9.33
N LYS A 69 7.50 -1.76 9.70
CA LYS A 69 7.24 -2.16 11.09
C LYS A 69 8.51 -2.15 11.94
N ASP A 70 9.61 -2.66 11.40
CA ASP A 70 10.89 -2.74 12.12
C ASP A 70 11.62 -1.38 12.21
N GLY A 71 11.11 -0.33 11.55
CA GLY A 71 11.76 0.98 11.53
C GLY A 71 13.09 1.00 10.76
N ARG A 72 13.49 -0.10 10.12
CA ARG A 72 14.74 -0.24 9.37
C ARG A 72 14.79 0.64 8.12
N TRP A 73 13.64 1.13 7.63
CA TRP A 73 13.57 2.16 6.58
C TRP A 73 14.33 3.45 6.94
N LYS A 74 14.59 3.70 8.24
CA LYS A 74 15.44 4.80 8.69
C LYS A 74 16.91 4.62 8.32
N ARG A 75 17.37 3.43 7.91
CA ARG A 75 18.75 3.22 7.45
C ARG A 75 18.99 3.70 6.01
N ILE A 76 17.92 3.98 5.26
CA ILE A 76 18.04 4.51 3.90
C ILE A 76 18.70 5.88 3.96
N GLU A 77 19.88 6.01 3.37
CA GLU A 77 20.65 7.26 3.34
C GLU A 77 20.01 8.29 2.41
N SER A 78 19.45 7.81 1.29
CA SER A 78 18.84 8.70 0.30
C SER A 78 17.50 9.28 0.78
N ASN A 79 17.46 10.61 0.93
CA ASN A 79 16.25 11.34 1.30
C ASN A 79 15.08 11.13 0.30
N THR A 80 15.37 10.93 -0.98
CA THR A 80 14.34 10.68 -2.01
C THR A 80 13.60 9.38 -1.75
N TRP A 81 14.35 8.29 -1.55
CA TRP A 81 13.78 6.96 -1.26
C TRP A 81 13.07 6.91 0.09
N ARG A 82 13.58 7.67 1.07
CA ARG A 82 12.94 7.82 2.38
C ARG A 82 11.59 8.53 2.30
N ARG A 83 11.49 9.59 1.49
CA ARG A 83 10.21 10.28 1.19
C ARG A 83 9.27 9.39 0.42
N LEU A 84 9.78 8.64 -0.57
CA LEU A 84 8.98 7.68 -1.33
C LEU A 84 8.42 6.59 -0.42
N PHE A 85 9.19 6.13 0.57
CA PHE A 85 8.75 5.16 1.57
C PHE A 85 7.58 5.70 2.40
N LEU A 86 7.71 6.93 2.93
CA LEU A 86 6.63 7.58 3.67
C LEU A 86 5.40 7.80 2.81
N PHE A 87 5.58 8.25 1.57
CA PHE A 87 4.50 8.42 0.61
C PHE A 87 3.78 7.10 0.31
N ASN A 88 4.52 6.02 0.05
CA ASN A 88 3.97 4.69 -0.17
C ASN A 88 3.17 4.20 1.04
N HIS A 89 3.68 4.45 2.25
CA HIS A 89 2.99 4.08 3.47
C HIS A 89 1.67 4.86 3.66
N ALA A 90 1.71 6.18 3.46
CA ALA A 90 0.52 7.03 3.50
C ALA A 90 -0.50 6.63 2.41
N LEU A 91 -0.02 6.30 1.21
CA LEU A 91 -0.85 5.84 0.10
C LEU A 91 -1.54 4.51 0.43
N GLY A 92 -0.82 3.57 1.06
CA GLY A 92 -1.41 2.32 1.54
C GLY A 92 -2.55 2.55 2.54
N TYR A 93 -2.38 3.48 3.48
CA TYR A 93 -3.46 3.87 4.41
C TYR A 93 -4.63 4.55 3.69
N PHE A 94 -4.36 5.45 2.76
CA PHE A 94 -5.39 6.13 1.98
C PHE A 94 -6.23 5.13 1.19
N VAL A 95 -5.59 4.20 0.47
CA VAL A 95 -6.27 3.14 -0.29
C VAL A 95 -7.08 2.24 0.66
N GLY A 96 -6.51 1.86 1.80
CA GLY A 96 -7.20 1.08 2.82
C GLY A 96 -8.45 1.78 3.37
N LEU A 97 -8.35 3.08 3.67
CA LEU A 97 -9.48 3.90 4.12
C LEU A 97 -10.54 4.05 3.04
N CYS A 98 -10.15 4.29 1.78
CA CYS A 98 -11.09 4.34 0.67
C CYS A 98 -11.82 3.00 0.50
N CYS A 99 -11.12 1.88 0.66
CA CYS A 99 -11.72 0.54 0.58
C CYS A 99 -12.70 0.29 1.74
N LEU A 100 -12.31 0.60 2.98
CA LEU A 100 -13.18 0.48 4.14
C LEU A 100 -14.41 1.39 4.02
N ALA A 101 -14.23 2.62 3.55
CA ALA A 101 -15.33 3.55 3.31
C ALA A 101 -16.27 3.06 2.20
N LEU A 102 -15.74 2.43 1.14
CA LEU A 102 -16.53 1.78 0.10
C LEU A 102 -17.37 0.63 0.68
N CYS A 103 -16.75 -0.28 1.43
CA CYS A 103 -17.44 -1.38 2.10
C CYS A 103 -18.51 -0.88 3.08
N ALA A 104 -18.17 0.11 3.91
CA ALA A 104 -19.12 0.73 4.82
C ALA A 104 -20.28 1.40 4.08
N ALA A 105 -20.01 2.07 2.96
CA ALA A 105 -21.03 2.69 2.14
C ALA A 105 -22.02 1.66 1.59
N PHE A 106 -21.58 0.45 1.22
CA PHE A 106 -22.47 -0.63 0.80
C PHE A 106 -23.24 -1.28 1.95
N ILE A 107 -22.60 -1.53 3.10
CA ILE A 107 -23.23 -2.19 4.26
C ILE A 107 -24.29 -1.28 4.90
N PHE A 108 -23.97 0.00 5.06
CA PHE A 108 -24.84 0.97 5.71
C PHE A 108 -25.71 1.75 4.71
N TRP A 109 -25.72 1.36 3.43
CA TRP A 109 -26.60 2.00 2.46
C TRP A 109 -28.06 1.74 2.83
N PRO A 110 -28.87 2.77 3.12
CA PRO A 110 -30.29 2.55 3.39
C PRO A 110 -30.98 2.08 2.10
N THR A 111 -31.36 0.80 2.06
CA THR A 111 -32.18 0.18 1.01
C THR A 111 -33.66 0.50 1.21
N LYS A 112 -33.99 1.79 1.19
CA LYS A 112 -35.37 2.28 1.09
C LYS A 112 -35.53 3.19 -0.13
#